data_AF-A0A4U0ML82-F1
#
_entry.id   AF-A0A4U0ML82-F1
#
_cell.length_a   1.000
_cell.length_b   1.000
_cell.length_c   1.000
_cell.angle_alpha   90.00
_cell.angle_beta   90.00
_cell.angle_gamma   90.00
#
_symmetry.space_group_name_H-M   'P 1'
#
loop_
_entity.id
_entity.type
_entity.pdbx_description
1 polymer ?
#
loop_
_entity_poly.entity_id
_entity_poly.type
_entity_poly.pdbx_seq_one_letter_code
_entity_poly.pdbx_strand_id
1 'polypeptide(L)'
;MTSHPAQQAEPPSEQNQLAATAATEPPTARAARLRILAAAASAVLLLGLAGALNLGLDHLPASAVSWGFPLLYVLSCAALAGSCRAFAQTAAARHRARVLRTYPWQRLHGVLRRDDGGRHHLVLPDPGLHGREIRLPVDGRFATGATPPDEVWFAGDPRFLGVLALPGPRRMTTLAQPAARDTRLRAYAGPLDDTARARALAVGARVAVPDGALDRGPVPVDGSAKTALHHPDTAADWRRSLLRRRITLYGQLALLAGFFVTIGLRADPDPLIPAAVVLMLVAPFTVLVSALSVGGARRLGRTLRTYPWQEMYGEPEATGTGRDGEILALKPARGQVVRLRSVPTRRRFAVTERYWFAGDLRYGGAVSGPDGGDPVRVLRVKPAKAKPGRKRQESPEQDALAERAGLTKNGRPRNWAY
;
A
#
# COMPACT_ATOMS: atom_id res chain seq x y z
N MET A 1 -9.44 -16.66 -36.47
CA MET A 1 -9.87 -16.35 -35.09
C MET A 1 -11.37 -16.17 -35.10
N THR A 2 -12.12 -17.23 -34.81
CA THR A 2 -13.58 -17.20 -34.68
C THR A 2 -13.92 -16.57 -33.34
N SER A 3 -14.38 -15.32 -33.35
CA SER A 3 -14.94 -14.66 -32.16
C SER A 3 -16.22 -15.39 -31.77
N HIS A 4 -16.18 -16.25 -30.75
CA HIS A 4 -17.40 -16.77 -30.16
C HIS A 4 -18.21 -15.56 -29.65
N PRO A 5 -19.46 -15.37 -30.10
CA PRO A 5 -20.30 -14.32 -29.54
C PRO A 5 -20.40 -14.58 -28.04
N ALA A 6 -19.97 -13.60 -27.23
CA ALA A 6 -20.10 -13.67 -25.78
C ALA A 6 -21.59 -13.88 -25.50
N GLN A 7 -21.93 -15.07 -25.03
CA GLN A 7 -23.28 -15.45 -24.65
C GLN A 7 -23.75 -14.38 -23.65
N GLN A 8 -24.69 -13.54 -24.10
CA GLN A 8 -25.19 -12.43 -23.29
C GLN A 8 -25.74 -13.04 -22.00
N ALA A 9 -25.15 -12.68 -20.86
CA ALA A 9 -25.62 -13.11 -19.56
C ALA A 9 -27.09 -12.70 -19.46
N GLU A 10 -27.99 -13.68 -19.37
CA GLU A 10 -29.41 -13.42 -19.13
C GLU A 10 -29.52 -12.47 -17.92
N PRO A 11 -30.31 -11.39 -18.04
CA PRO A 11 -30.49 -10.48 -16.92
C PRO A 11 -31.00 -11.29 -15.73
N PRO A 12 -30.43 -11.11 -14.52
CA PRO A 12 -30.78 -11.89 -13.36
C PRO A 12 -32.29 -11.75 -13.12
N SER A 13 -33.01 -12.87 -13.19
CA SER A 13 -34.44 -12.93 -12.89
C SER A 13 -34.71 -12.26 -11.54
N GLU A 14 -35.79 -11.49 -11.42
CA GLU A 14 -36.12 -10.71 -10.21
C GLU A 14 -36.13 -11.55 -8.92
N GLN A 15 -36.32 -12.87 -9.02
CA GLN A 15 -36.17 -13.83 -7.92
C GLN A 15 -34.77 -13.85 -7.27
N ASN A 16 -33.71 -13.47 -7.99
CA ASN A 16 -32.36 -13.32 -7.44
C ASN A 16 -32.15 -12.00 -6.67
N GLN A 17 -33.08 -11.04 -6.72
CA GLN A 17 -32.90 -9.74 -6.03
C GLN A 17 -33.34 -9.78 -4.55
N LEU A 18 -34.18 -10.74 -4.16
CA LEU A 18 -34.44 -11.08 -2.75
C LEU A 18 -33.42 -12.08 -2.18
N ALA A 19 -32.35 -12.38 -2.92
CA ALA A 19 -31.37 -13.38 -2.54
C ALA A 19 -30.74 -13.03 -1.20
N ALA A 20 -30.84 -13.99 -0.28
CA ALA A 20 -30.21 -13.94 1.02
C ALA A 20 -28.72 -13.60 0.84
N THR A 21 -28.21 -12.66 1.64
CA THR A 21 -26.83 -12.18 1.55
C THR A 21 -25.81 -13.33 1.56
N ALA A 22 -24.64 -13.18 0.95
CA ALA A 22 -23.66 -14.26 0.89
C ALA A 22 -23.30 -14.83 2.28
N ALA A 23 -23.37 -14.00 3.32
CA ALA A 23 -23.11 -14.39 4.71
C ALA A 23 -24.19 -15.26 5.36
N THR A 24 -25.42 -15.30 4.83
CA THR A 24 -26.49 -16.15 5.37
C THR A 24 -26.37 -17.59 4.91
N GLU A 25 -25.63 -17.87 3.83
CA GLU A 25 -25.33 -19.23 3.42
C GLU A 25 -24.47 -19.94 4.50
N PRO A 26 -24.93 -21.07 5.08
CA PRO A 26 -24.20 -21.81 6.10
C PRO A 26 -22.73 -22.12 5.74
N PRO A 27 -22.37 -22.56 4.52
CA PRO A 27 -20.98 -22.84 4.18
C PRO A 27 -20.12 -21.57 4.18
N THR A 28 -20.67 -20.44 3.73
CA THR A 28 -19.96 -19.14 3.70
C THR A 28 -19.73 -18.62 5.12
N ALA A 29 -20.77 -18.66 5.97
CA ALA A 29 -20.70 -18.26 7.37
C ALA A 29 -19.65 -19.09 8.14
N ARG A 30 -19.67 -20.42 7.97
CA ARG A 30 -18.72 -21.33 8.61
C ARG A 30 -17.28 -21.04 8.15
N ALA A 31 -17.05 -20.89 6.85
CA ALA A 31 -15.72 -20.60 6.32
C ALA A 31 -15.17 -19.23 6.79
N ALA A 32 -16.01 -18.20 6.87
CA ALA A 32 -15.62 -16.89 7.39
C ALA A 32 -15.28 -16.94 8.89
N ARG A 33 -16.12 -17.60 9.70
CA ARG A 33 -15.90 -17.79 11.15
C ARG A 33 -14.62 -18.58 11.42
N LEU A 34 -14.42 -19.72 10.75
CA LEU A 34 -13.22 -20.55 10.93
C LEU A 34 -11.94 -19.79 10.60
N ARG A 35 -11.91 -18.95 9.56
CA ARG A 35 -10.71 -18.15 9.24
C ARG A 35 -10.41 -17.07 10.28
N ILE A 36 -11.44 -16.40 10.81
CA ILE A 36 -11.28 -15.41 11.88
C ILE A 36 -10.78 -16.09 13.15
N LEU A 37 -11.42 -17.20 13.55
CA LEU A 37 -11.05 -17.95 14.74
C LEU A 37 -9.66 -18.56 14.62
N ALA A 38 -9.32 -19.17 13.48
CA ALA A 38 -7.98 -19.74 13.26
C ALA A 38 -6.89 -18.66 13.31
N ALA A 39 -7.10 -17.50 12.68
CA ALA A 39 -6.12 -16.42 12.75
C ALA A 39 -5.99 -15.86 14.18
N ALA A 40 -7.10 -15.64 14.88
CA ALA A 40 -7.07 -15.18 16.28
C ALA A 40 -6.40 -16.21 17.21
N ALA A 41 -6.76 -17.49 17.08
CA ALA A 41 -6.17 -18.58 17.84
C ALA A 41 -4.67 -18.70 17.55
N SER A 42 -4.23 -18.63 16.29
CA SER A 42 -2.81 -18.61 15.95
C SER A 42 -2.09 -17.41 16.56
N ALA A 43 -2.69 -16.22 16.60
CA ALA A 43 -2.09 -15.06 17.26
C ALA A 43 -1.92 -15.30 18.77
N VAL A 44 -2.96 -15.81 19.43
CA VAL A 44 -2.94 -16.13 20.87
C VAL A 44 -1.94 -17.24 21.17
N LEU A 45 -1.90 -18.31 20.38
CA LEU A 45 -0.95 -19.41 20.54
C LEU A 45 0.49 -18.97 20.33
N LEU A 46 0.77 -18.12 19.34
CA LEU A 46 2.11 -17.60 19.10
C LEU A 46 2.55 -16.63 20.20
N LEU A 47 1.65 -15.77 20.69
CA LEU A 47 1.90 -14.93 21.86
C LEU A 47 2.11 -15.75 23.13
N GLY A 48 1.30 -16.79 23.34
CA GLY A 48 1.41 -17.72 24.45
C GLY A 48 2.71 -18.50 24.40
N LEU A 49 3.11 -18.98 23.23
CA LEU A 49 4.41 -19.63 23.01
C LEU A 49 5.55 -18.67 23.29
N ALA A 50 5.51 -17.43 22.78
CA ALA A 50 6.51 -16.42 23.09
C ALA A 50 6.59 -16.17 24.60
N GLY A 51 5.44 -16.03 25.28
CA GLY A 51 5.38 -15.87 26.74
C GLY A 51 5.95 -17.07 27.49
N ALA A 52 5.56 -18.29 27.13
CA ALA A 52 6.04 -19.53 27.74
C ALA A 52 7.54 -19.73 27.54
N LEU A 53 8.07 -19.41 26.35
CA LEU A 53 9.51 -19.45 26.09
C LEU A 53 10.26 -18.46 26.98
N ASN A 54 9.69 -17.27 27.23
CA ASN A 54 10.30 -16.29 28.13
C ASN A 54 10.22 -16.70 29.61
N LEU A 55 9.12 -17.30 30.05
CA LEU A 55 8.96 -17.79 31.43
C LEU A 55 9.82 -19.03 31.71
N GLY A 56 9.99 -19.90 30.71
CA GLY A 56 10.82 -21.10 30.81
C GLY A 56 12.33 -20.83 30.85
N LEU A 57 12.78 -19.60 30.52
CA LEU A 57 14.19 -19.22 30.58
C LEU A 57 14.78 -19.43 31.97
N ASP A 58 14.01 -19.12 33.02
CA ASP A 58 14.45 -19.22 34.43
C ASP A 58 14.65 -20.69 34.88
N HIS A 59 14.18 -21.66 34.09
CA HIS A 59 14.29 -23.09 34.39
C HIS A 59 15.31 -23.84 33.51
N LEU A 60 15.94 -23.17 32.55
CA LEU A 60 16.93 -23.80 31.69
C LEU A 60 18.29 -23.88 32.39
N PRO A 61 19.00 -25.02 32.30
CA PRO A 61 20.35 -25.11 32.85
C PRO A 61 21.28 -24.10 32.17
N ALA A 62 22.20 -23.49 32.92
CA ALA A 62 23.08 -22.41 32.44
C ALA A 62 23.83 -22.76 31.13
N SER A 63 24.16 -24.03 30.90
CA SER A 63 24.77 -24.51 29.66
C SER A 63 23.86 -24.35 28.44
N ALA A 64 22.56 -24.60 28.58
CA ALA A 64 21.56 -24.43 27.54
C ALA A 64 21.24 -22.96 27.25
N VAL A 65 21.45 -22.06 28.22
CA VAL A 65 21.20 -20.62 28.06
C VAL A 65 22.14 -20.00 27.02
N SER A 66 23.40 -20.43 26.94
CA SER A 66 24.39 -19.84 26.02
C SER A 66 24.04 -19.96 24.52
N TRP A 67 23.47 -21.09 24.10
CA TRP A 67 23.11 -21.36 22.69
C TRP A 67 21.60 -21.42 22.45
N GLY A 68 20.82 -21.79 23.46
CA GLY A 68 19.36 -21.81 23.40
C GLY A 68 18.78 -20.40 23.32
N PHE A 69 19.44 -19.41 23.93
CA PHE A 69 18.91 -18.05 24.01
C PHE A 69 18.75 -17.37 22.63
N PRO A 70 19.77 -17.31 21.74
CA PRO A 70 19.58 -16.73 20.40
C PRO A 70 18.46 -17.41 19.61
N LEU A 71 18.35 -18.74 19.74
CA LEU A 71 17.28 -19.51 19.11
C LEU A 71 15.91 -19.13 19.68
N LEU A 72 15.76 -19.08 21.01
CA LEU A 72 14.52 -18.66 21.69
C LEU A 72 14.13 -17.22 21.34
N TYR A 73 15.09 -16.32 21.19
CA TYR A 73 14.86 -14.95 20.76
C TYR A 73 14.39 -14.87 19.30
N VAL A 74 15.04 -15.61 18.40
CA VAL A 74 14.61 -15.72 16.98
C VAL A 74 13.20 -16.31 16.90
N LEU A 75 12.91 -17.35 17.67
CA LEU A 75 11.58 -17.94 17.76
C LEU A 75 10.54 -16.96 18.31
N SER A 76 10.90 -16.17 19.33
CA SER A 76 10.02 -15.13 19.89
C SER A 76 9.74 -14.01 18.87
N CYS A 77 10.77 -13.54 18.16
CA CYS A 77 10.62 -12.59 17.06
C CYS A 77 9.73 -13.14 15.94
N ALA A 78 9.94 -14.41 15.56
CA ALA A 78 9.13 -15.08 14.55
C ALA A 78 7.67 -15.24 15.00
N ALA A 79 7.44 -15.58 16.27
CA ALA A 79 6.12 -15.69 16.87
C ALA A 79 5.41 -14.34 16.93
N LEU A 80 6.10 -13.26 17.30
CA LEU A 80 5.55 -11.90 17.30
C LEU A 80 5.21 -11.45 15.87
N ALA A 81 6.11 -11.67 14.91
CA ALA A 81 5.86 -11.37 13.50
C ALA A 81 4.67 -12.17 12.95
N GLY A 82 4.58 -13.46 13.32
CA GLY A 82 3.44 -14.33 13.02
C GLY A 82 2.13 -13.82 13.63
N SER A 83 2.17 -13.33 14.87
CA SER A 83 1.02 -12.73 15.57
C SER A 83 0.55 -11.46 14.86
N CYS A 84 1.46 -10.56 14.49
CA CYS A 84 1.14 -9.36 13.69
C CYS A 84 0.48 -9.73 12.35
N ARG A 85 1.01 -10.75 11.66
CA ARG A 85 0.40 -11.26 10.41
C ARG A 85 -1.00 -11.82 10.66
N ALA A 86 -1.19 -12.57 11.75
CA ALA A 86 -2.47 -13.14 12.13
C ALA A 86 -3.51 -12.06 12.50
N PHE A 87 -3.10 -10.98 13.18
CA PHE A 87 -3.95 -9.80 13.40
C PHE A 87 -4.34 -9.12 12.09
N ALA A 88 -3.39 -8.92 11.18
CA ALA A 88 -3.66 -8.36 9.86
C ALA A 88 -4.64 -9.25 9.06
N GLN A 89 -4.48 -10.57 9.12
CA GLN A 89 -5.40 -11.54 8.52
C GLN A 89 -6.80 -11.46 9.14
N THR A 90 -6.90 -11.27 10.45
CA THR A 90 -8.17 -11.08 11.16
C THR A 90 -8.89 -9.82 10.70
N ALA A 91 -8.17 -8.70 10.58
CA ALA A 91 -8.71 -7.45 10.06
C ALA A 91 -9.21 -7.60 8.61
N ALA A 92 -8.43 -8.27 7.76
CA ALA A 92 -8.82 -8.57 6.38
C ALA A 92 -10.05 -9.48 6.32
N ALA A 93 -10.13 -10.50 7.19
CA ALA A 93 -11.27 -11.41 7.27
C ALA A 93 -12.55 -10.71 7.76
N ARG A 94 -12.46 -9.81 8.74
CA ARG A 94 -13.58 -8.96 9.17
C ARG A 94 -14.06 -8.06 8.06
N HIS A 95 -13.16 -7.50 7.26
CA HIS A 95 -13.54 -6.71 6.11
C HIS A 95 -14.27 -7.56 5.06
N ARG A 96 -13.78 -8.76 4.72
CA ARG A 96 -14.52 -9.72 3.85
C ARG A 96 -15.91 -10.04 4.40
N ALA A 97 -16.03 -10.28 5.70
CA ALA A 97 -17.32 -10.56 6.34
C ALA A 97 -18.31 -9.40 6.17
N ARG A 98 -17.85 -8.14 6.21
CA ARG A 98 -18.70 -6.98 5.90
C ARG A 98 -19.23 -7.00 4.47
N VAL A 99 -18.37 -7.34 3.50
CA VAL A 99 -18.79 -7.49 2.09
C VAL A 99 -19.84 -8.58 1.95
N LEU A 100 -19.59 -9.76 2.50
CA LEU A 100 -20.49 -10.92 2.40
C LEU A 100 -21.85 -10.69 3.11
N ARG A 101 -21.89 -9.83 4.13
CA ARG A 101 -23.15 -9.42 4.79
C ARG A 101 -23.95 -8.40 3.99
N THR A 102 -23.32 -7.73 3.03
CA THR A 102 -23.95 -6.64 2.27
C THR A 102 -24.39 -7.10 0.88
N TYR A 103 -23.63 -8.00 0.27
CA TYR A 103 -23.85 -8.45 -1.11
C TYR A 103 -24.15 -9.96 -1.17
N PRO A 104 -25.11 -10.39 -2.00
CA PRO A 104 -25.33 -11.81 -2.30
C PRO A 104 -24.21 -12.37 -3.17
N TRP A 105 -24.10 -13.70 -3.24
CA TRP A 105 -23.22 -14.35 -4.21
C TRP A 105 -23.80 -14.27 -5.62
N GLN A 106 -22.97 -13.90 -6.57
CA GLN A 106 -23.24 -13.97 -8.00
C GLN A 106 -22.38 -15.08 -8.59
N ARG A 107 -23.02 -16.06 -9.25
CA ARG A 107 -22.32 -17.11 -9.98
C ARG A 107 -22.01 -16.60 -11.38
N LEU A 108 -20.73 -16.65 -11.75
CA LEU A 108 -20.24 -16.04 -12.98
C LEU A 108 -19.41 -17.05 -13.74
N HIS A 109 -19.70 -17.18 -15.03
CA HIS A 109 -19.03 -18.10 -15.95
C HIS A 109 -18.17 -17.34 -16.95
N GLY A 110 -16.96 -17.84 -17.24
CA GLY A 110 -16.08 -17.26 -18.27
C GLY A 110 -15.58 -15.83 -18.02
N VAL A 111 -15.80 -15.26 -16.83
CA VAL A 111 -15.46 -13.87 -16.48
C VAL A 111 -13.99 -13.67 -16.10
N LEU A 112 -13.27 -14.76 -15.78
CA LEU A 112 -11.87 -14.70 -15.38
C LEU A 112 -10.98 -14.80 -16.62
N ARG A 113 -10.44 -13.67 -17.07
CA ARG A 113 -9.57 -13.59 -18.25
C ARG A 113 -8.10 -13.48 -17.84
N ARG A 114 -7.21 -13.99 -18.69
CA ARG A 114 -5.76 -13.80 -18.55
C ARG A 114 -5.31 -12.73 -19.54
N ASP A 115 -4.56 -11.73 -19.09
CA ASP A 115 -3.95 -10.74 -19.98
C ASP A 115 -2.68 -11.28 -20.64
N ASP A 116 -2.18 -10.56 -21.65
CA ASP A 116 -0.94 -10.91 -22.37
C ASP A 116 0.29 -10.89 -21.44
N GLY A 117 0.22 -10.15 -20.33
CA GLY A 117 1.23 -10.14 -19.27
C GLY A 117 1.14 -11.33 -18.31
N GLY A 118 0.26 -12.29 -18.58
CA GLY A 118 0.05 -13.49 -17.79
C GLY A 118 -0.71 -13.28 -16.47
N ARG A 119 -1.24 -12.08 -16.21
CA ARG A 119 -2.02 -11.76 -15.01
C ARG A 119 -3.49 -12.08 -15.22
N HIS A 120 -4.14 -12.52 -14.15
CA HIS A 120 -5.57 -12.80 -14.18
C HIS A 120 -6.37 -11.56 -13.78
N HIS A 121 -7.45 -11.30 -14.50
CA HIS A 121 -8.41 -10.23 -14.20
C HIS A 121 -9.82 -10.79 -14.24
N LEU A 122 -10.63 -10.34 -13.28
CA LEU A 122 -12.07 -10.57 -13.31
C LEU A 122 -12.70 -9.43 -14.13
N VAL A 123 -13.42 -9.79 -15.19
CA VAL A 123 -14.08 -8.83 -16.09
C VAL A 123 -15.57 -8.88 -15.83
N LEU A 124 -16.13 -7.77 -15.36
CA LEU A 124 -17.55 -7.64 -14.99
C LEU A 124 -18.18 -6.46 -15.71
N PRO A 125 -19.47 -6.51 -16.08
CA PRO A 125 -20.15 -5.33 -16.58
C PRO A 125 -20.22 -4.23 -15.51
N ASP A 126 -20.09 -2.98 -15.92
CA ASP A 126 -20.32 -1.82 -15.05
C ASP A 126 -21.83 -1.69 -14.81
N PRO A 127 -22.31 -1.85 -13.56
CA PRO A 127 -23.74 -1.75 -13.28
C PRO A 127 -24.31 -0.34 -13.51
N GLY A 128 -23.46 0.70 -13.58
CA GLY A 128 -23.90 2.07 -13.85
C GLY A 128 -23.80 2.50 -15.31
N LEU A 129 -23.13 1.73 -16.16
CA LEU A 129 -22.84 2.12 -17.55
C LEU A 129 -23.00 0.92 -18.49
N HIS A 130 -24.12 0.88 -19.22
CA HIS A 130 -24.39 -0.18 -20.19
C HIS A 130 -23.25 -0.32 -21.21
N GLY A 131 -22.80 -1.56 -21.44
CA GLY A 131 -21.74 -1.90 -22.39
C GLY A 131 -20.31 -1.66 -21.92
N ARG A 132 -20.09 -1.06 -20.74
CA ARG A 132 -18.75 -0.87 -20.18
C ARG A 132 -18.35 -2.08 -19.33
N GLU A 133 -17.14 -2.58 -19.52
CA GLU A 133 -16.55 -3.62 -18.67
C GLU A 133 -15.59 -3.00 -17.63
N ILE A 134 -15.63 -3.50 -16.40
CA ILE A 134 -14.68 -3.20 -15.33
C ILE A 134 -13.75 -4.40 -15.16
N ARG A 135 -12.45 -4.14 -15.15
CA ARG A 135 -11.41 -5.14 -14.90
C ARG A 135 -10.90 -5.01 -13.47
N LEU A 136 -10.95 -6.12 -12.73
CA LEU A 136 -10.42 -6.21 -11.37
C LEU A 136 -9.21 -7.15 -11.35
N PRO A 137 -8.03 -6.69 -10.90
CA PRO A 137 -6.86 -7.54 -10.85
C PRO A 137 -7.04 -8.65 -9.80
N VAL A 138 -6.80 -9.89 -10.20
CA VAL A 138 -6.90 -11.07 -9.34
C VAL A 138 -5.48 -11.52 -8.96
N ASP A 139 -5.26 -11.81 -7.68
CA ASP A 139 -3.99 -12.38 -7.20
C ASP A 139 -3.70 -13.69 -7.95
N GLY A 140 -2.51 -13.85 -8.52
CA GLY A 140 -2.10 -15.03 -9.28
C GLY A 140 -2.20 -16.34 -8.48
N ARG A 141 -2.23 -16.27 -7.14
CA ARG A 141 -2.48 -17.43 -6.28
C ARG A 141 -3.91 -17.95 -6.33
N PHE A 142 -4.87 -17.19 -6.88
CA PHE A 142 -6.25 -17.63 -7.01
C PHE A 142 -6.41 -18.70 -8.09
N ALA A 143 -5.76 -18.49 -9.24
CA ALA A 143 -5.80 -19.37 -10.41
C ALA A 143 -4.42 -20.04 -10.63
N THR A 144 -4.01 -20.92 -9.71
CA THR A 144 -2.74 -21.66 -9.82
C THR A 144 -2.74 -22.76 -10.89
N GLY A 145 -3.85 -22.95 -11.62
CA GLY A 145 -3.96 -23.92 -12.71
C GLY A 145 -3.62 -23.30 -14.06
N ALA A 146 -3.21 -24.14 -15.03
CA ALA A 146 -2.98 -23.71 -16.42
C ALA A 146 -4.25 -23.12 -17.06
N THR A 147 -5.42 -23.62 -16.64
CA THR A 147 -6.73 -23.19 -17.11
C THR A 147 -7.46 -22.43 -15.99
N PRO A 148 -7.98 -21.22 -16.24
CA PRO A 148 -8.83 -20.53 -15.28
C PRO A 148 -10.09 -21.37 -15.00
N PRO A 149 -10.60 -21.39 -13.75
CA PRO A 149 -11.88 -22.02 -13.46
C PRO A 149 -12.98 -21.41 -14.33
N ASP A 150 -13.85 -22.26 -14.88
CA ASP A 150 -14.98 -21.83 -15.70
C ASP A 150 -15.99 -21.02 -14.87
N GLU A 151 -16.30 -21.49 -13.66
CA GLU A 151 -17.20 -20.85 -12.71
C GLU A 151 -16.44 -20.20 -11.54
N VAL A 152 -16.81 -18.95 -11.22
CA VAL A 152 -16.39 -18.24 -10.01
C VAL A 152 -17.57 -17.57 -9.34
N TRP A 153 -17.49 -17.41 -8.02
CA TRP A 153 -18.51 -16.71 -7.23
C TRP A 153 -18.00 -15.33 -6.83
N PHE A 154 -18.78 -14.29 -7.07
CA PHE A 154 -18.45 -12.91 -6.73
C PHE A 154 -19.52 -12.28 -5.84
N ALA A 155 -19.13 -11.68 -4.72
CA ALA A 155 -20.02 -10.90 -3.86
C ALA A 155 -19.43 -9.51 -3.66
N GLY A 156 -20.06 -8.48 -4.22
CA GLY A 156 -19.59 -7.10 -4.15
C GLY A 156 -20.13 -6.23 -5.27
N ASP A 157 -19.57 -5.04 -5.38
CA ASP A 157 -19.80 -4.13 -6.49
C ASP A 157 -18.46 -3.92 -7.24
N PRO A 158 -18.38 -4.24 -8.54
CA PRO A 158 -17.14 -4.18 -9.30
C PRO A 158 -16.51 -2.79 -9.38
N ARG A 159 -17.30 -1.72 -9.21
CA ARG A 159 -16.83 -0.33 -9.18
C ARG A 159 -15.98 -0.03 -7.95
N PHE A 160 -16.15 -0.82 -6.88
CA PHE A 160 -15.50 -0.56 -5.61
C PHE A 160 -14.69 -1.75 -5.12
N LEU A 161 -15.36 -2.78 -4.62
CA LEU A 161 -14.76 -3.90 -3.93
C LEU A 161 -15.71 -5.10 -3.91
N GLY A 162 -15.11 -6.28 -3.87
CA GLY A 162 -15.84 -7.53 -3.75
C GLY A 162 -14.99 -8.67 -3.23
N VAL A 163 -15.64 -9.77 -2.92
CA VAL A 163 -15.01 -11.04 -2.57
C VAL A 163 -15.21 -11.99 -3.74
N LEU A 164 -14.11 -12.54 -4.23
CA LEU A 164 -14.09 -13.59 -5.25
C LEU A 164 -13.81 -14.92 -4.56
N ALA A 165 -14.56 -15.96 -4.89
CA ALA A 165 -14.38 -17.31 -4.38
C ALA A 165 -14.54 -18.34 -5.51
N LEU A 166 -13.97 -19.52 -5.30
CA LEU A 166 -14.33 -20.72 -6.06
C LEU A 166 -15.64 -21.31 -5.50
N PRO A 167 -16.39 -22.08 -6.31
CA PRO A 167 -17.60 -22.77 -5.84
C PRO A 167 -17.39 -23.50 -4.51
N GLY A 168 -18.35 -23.37 -3.60
CA GLY A 168 -18.24 -23.95 -2.24
C GLY A 168 -17.45 -23.08 -1.25
N PRO A 169 -17.64 -21.74 -1.26
CA PRO A 169 -16.79 -20.71 -0.64
C PRO A 169 -15.29 -20.99 -0.48
N ARG A 170 -14.68 -21.69 -1.44
CA ARG A 170 -13.27 -22.08 -1.38
C ARG A 170 -12.39 -20.91 -1.87
N ARG A 171 -11.19 -20.80 -1.30
CA ARG A 171 -10.15 -19.83 -1.71
C ARG A 171 -10.64 -18.37 -1.87
N MET A 172 -11.41 -17.85 -0.92
CA MET A 172 -11.87 -16.46 -0.98
C MET A 172 -10.69 -15.46 -1.03
N THR A 173 -10.69 -14.60 -2.04
CA THR A 173 -9.80 -13.44 -2.15
C THR A 173 -10.61 -12.16 -2.21
N THR A 174 -10.02 -11.03 -1.81
CA THR A 174 -10.71 -9.74 -1.87
C THR A 174 -10.20 -8.96 -3.04
N LEU A 175 -11.10 -8.58 -3.92
CA LEU A 175 -10.84 -7.69 -5.04
C LEU A 175 -11.25 -6.28 -4.64
N ALA A 176 -10.46 -5.30 -5.02
CA ALA A 176 -10.81 -3.90 -4.81
C ALA A 176 -10.24 -3.07 -5.95
N GLN A 177 -11.04 -2.15 -6.46
CA GLN A 177 -10.50 -1.03 -7.21
C GLN A 177 -9.61 -0.23 -6.26
N PRO A 178 -8.40 0.18 -6.69
CA PRO A 178 -7.51 0.97 -5.86
C PRO A 178 -8.20 2.19 -5.23
N ALA A 179 -9.03 2.90 -6.01
CA ALA A 179 -9.81 4.07 -5.59
C ALA A 179 -10.73 3.81 -4.39
N ALA A 180 -11.25 2.60 -4.25
CA ALA A 180 -12.22 2.27 -3.21
C ALA A 180 -11.59 2.14 -1.81
N ARG A 181 -10.29 1.87 -1.72
CA ARG A 181 -9.58 1.65 -0.45
C ARG A 181 -8.47 2.63 -0.20
N ASP A 182 -7.73 2.96 -1.25
CA ASP A 182 -6.58 3.80 -1.11
C ASP A 182 -7.06 5.23 -0.90
N THR A 183 -6.82 5.78 0.31
CA THR A 183 -7.19 7.16 0.65
C THR A 183 -6.52 8.18 -0.28
N ARG A 184 -5.50 7.74 -1.02
CA ARG A 184 -4.63 8.52 -1.90
C ARG A 184 -5.21 8.75 -3.29
N LEU A 185 -6.17 7.93 -3.70
CA LEU A 185 -6.83 8.04 -4.99
C LEU A 185 -8.18 8.70 -4.81
N ARG A 186 -8.68 9.41 -5.83
CA ARG A 186 -10.03 9.98 -5.78
C ARG A 186 -11.05 8.87 -5.53
N ALA A 187 -11.95 9.11 -4.59
CA ALA A 187 -13.10 8.24 -4.39
C ALA A 187 -13.92 8.15 -5.68
N TYR A 188 -14.54 7.01 -5.94
CA TYR A 188 -15.34 6.84 -7.15
C TYR A 188 -16.48 7.86 -7.18
N ALA A 189 -16.61 8.52 -8.33
CA ALA A 189 -17.47 9.68 -8.56
C ALA A 189 -18.48 9.47 -9.70
N GLY A 190 -18.54 8.24 -10.24
CA GLY A 190 -19.50 7.92 -11.30
C GLY A 190 -20.94 7.86 -10.80
N PRO A 191 -21.90 7.69 -11.72
CA PRO A 191 -23.31 7.63 -11.39
C PRO A 191 -23.60 6.46 -10.43
N LEU A 192 -24.20 6.78 -9.29
CA LEU A 192 -24.58 5.86 -8.23
C LEU A 192 -25.94 6.26 -7.69
N ASP A 193 -26.87 5.31 -7.71
CA ASP A 193 -28.08 5.40 -6.91
C ASP A 193 -27.74 5.39 -5.40
N ASP A 194 -28.65 5.92 -4.59
CA ASP A 194 -28.44 6.06 -3.15
C ASP A 194 -28.28 4.72 -2.43
N THR A 195 -28.92 3.66 -2.94
CA THR A 195 -28.85 2.31 -2.36
C THR A 195 -27.47 1.69 -2.57
N ALA A 196 -26.91 1.79 -3.78
CA ALA A 196 -25.59 1.33 -4.14
C ALA A 196 -24.51 2.14 -3.40
N ARG A 197 -24.70 3.45 -3.25
CA ARG A 197 -23.85 4.30 -2.42
C ARG A 197 -23.86 3.86 -0.95
N ALA A 198 -25.04 3.62 -0.36
CA ALA A 198 -25.17 3.17 1.02
C ALA A 198 -24.50 1.80 1.23
N ARG A 199 -24.71 0.84 0.30
CA ARG A 199 -24.04 -0.47 0.33
C ARG A 199 -22.52 -0.35 0.22
N ALA A 200 -22.02 0.52 -0.66
CA ALA A 200 -20.59 0.78 -0.81
C ALA A 200 -19.98 1.36 0.49
N LEU A 201 -20.64 2.32 1.13
CA LEU A 201 -20.21 2.86 2.42
C LEU A 201 -20.25 1.81 3.54
N ALA A 202 -21.28 0.96 3.59
CA ALA A 202 -21.42 -0.10 4.59
C ALA A 202 -20.26 -1.12 4.57
N VAL A 203 -19.72 -1.40 3.37
CA VAL A 203 -18.53 -2.25 3.22
C VAL A 203 -17.21 -1.52 3.42
N GLY A 204 -17.25 -0.22 3.71
CA GLY A 204 -16.09 0.65 3.90
C GLY A 204 -15.40 1.06 2.60
N ALA A 205 -16.11 1.05 1.47
CA ALA A 205 -15.63 1.66 0.24
C ALA A 205 -15.67 3.19 0.33
N ARG A 206 -14.74 3.84 -0.37
CA ARG A 206 -14.72 5.30 -0.51
C ARG A 206 -15.55 5.71 -1.73
N VAL A 207 -16.59 6.51 -1.50
CA VAL A 207 -17.50 7.05 -2.53
C VAL A 207 -17.55 8.58 -2.41
N ALA A 208 -17.52 9.29 -3.54
CA ALA A 208 -17.66 10.75 -3.55
C ALA A 208 -19.12 11.17 -3.25
N VAL A 209 -19.31 12.33 -2.61
CA VAL A 209 -20.64 12.90 -2.29
C VAL A 209 -21.34 13.34 -3.60
N PRO A 210 -22.66 13.16 -3.76
CA PRO A 210 -23.36 13.33 -5.05
C PRO A 210 -23.36 14.78 -5.56
N ASP A 211 -23.30 15.77 -4.66
CA ASP A 211 -23.53 17.15 -5.03
C ASP A 211 -22.23 17.93 -5.19
N GLY A 212 -21.83 18.15 -6.45
CA GLY A 212 -21.06 19.34 -6.87
C GLY A 212 -19.62 19.50 -6.35
N ALA A 213 -19.13 18.70 -5.40
CA ALA A 213 -17.73 18.72 -4.99
C ALA A 213 -16.77 18.23 -6.11
N LEU A 214 -17.34 17.76 -7.23
CA LEU A 214 -16.65 17.30 -8.42
C LEU A 214 -16.30 18.42 -9.43
N ASP A 215 -16.78 19.65 -9.25
CA ASP A 215 -16.26 20.82 -10.00
C ASP A 215 -14.84 21.21 -9.57
N ARG A 216 -14.31 20.57 -8.54
CA ARG A 216 -12.86 20.41 -8.46
C ARG A 216 -12.48 19.31 -9.44
N GLY A 217 -12.29 19.68 -10.70
CA GLY A 217 -11.30 19.05 -11.56
C GLY A 217 -9.92 19.02 -10.87
N PRO A 218 -8.80 18.73 -11.54
CA PRO A 218 -7.52 19.23 -11.00
C PRO A 218 -7.79 20.70 -10.67
N VAL A 219 -7.71 21.08 -9.39
CA VAL A 219 -7.88 22.48 -8.98
C VAL A 219 -7.03 23.23 -9.97
N PRO A 220 -7.60 24.09 -10.84
CA PRO A 220 -6.80 24.90 -11.71
C PRO A 220 -5.75 25.49 -10.78
N VAL A 221 -4.49 25.16 -11.01
CA VAL A 221 -3.41 25.84 -10.31
C VAL A 221 -3.43 27.21 -10.94
N ASP A 222 -4.45 28.01 -10.58
CA ASP A 222 -4.65 29.38 -11.00
C ASP A 222 -3.54 30.17 -10.32
N GLY A 223 -2.38 30.08 -10.97
CA GLY A 223 -1.37 31.12 -11.08
C GLY A 223 -0.72 31.67 -9.82
N SER A 224 -1.00 31.21 -8.59
CA SER A 224 -0.47 31.91 -7.41
C SER A 224 0.07 30.99 -6.31
N ALA A 225 1.37 30.76 -6.42
CA ALA A 225 2.35 30.76 -5.31
C ALA A 225 2.18 29.78 -4.13
N LYS A 226 1.11 28.99 -4.06
CA LYS A 226 0.89 28.08 -2.93
C LYS A 226 1.73 26.82 -3.12
N THR A 227 2.63 26.62 -2.17
CA THR A 227 3.48 25.43 -2.04
C THR A 227 2.63 24.15 -2.06
N ALA A 228 3.19 23.05 -2.56
CA ALA A 228 2.49 21.76 -2.69
C ALA A 228 1.84 21.29 -1.37
N LEU A 229 2.41 21.66 -0.23
CA LEU A 229 1.86 21.33 1.09
C LEU A 229 0.55 22.06 1.41
N HIS A 230 0.16 23.12 0.70
CA HIS A 230 -1.14 23.77 0.88
C HIS A 230 -2.30 22.95 0.28
N HIS A 231 -2.01 21.96 -0.57
CA HIS A 231 -3.03 21.04 -1.03
C HIS A 231 -3.52 20.15 0.14
N PRO A 232 -4.82 20.15 0.48
CA PRO A 232 -5.32 19.55 1.72
C PRO A 232 -5.02 18.06 1.81
N ASP A 233 -5.18 17.33 0.70
CA ASP A 233 -4.91 15.89 0.64
C ASP A 233 -3.41 15.59 0.80
N THR A 234 -2.56 16.40 0.18
CA THR A 234 -1.09 16.29 0.31
C THR A 234 -0.67 16.52 1.76
N ALA A 235 -1.20 17.55 2.42
CA ALA A 235 -0.92 17.85 3.81
C ALA A 235 -1.36 16.73 4.74
N ALA A 236 -2.59 16.24 4.56
CA ALA A 236 -3.17 15.20 5.41
C ALA A 236 -2.40 13.88 5.26
N ASP A 237 -2.07 13.47 4.04
CA ASP A 237 -1.32 12.24 3.78
C ASP A 237 0.12 12.33 4.30
N TRP A 238 0.80 13.47 4.09
CA TRP A 238 2.14 13.68 4.63
C TRP A 238 2.14 13.62 6.17
N ARG A 239 1.19 14.29 6.85
CA ARG A 239 1.06 14.25 8.31
C ARG A 239 0.79 12.82 8.82
N ARG A 240 -0.12 12.08 8.18
CA ARG A 240 -0.42 10.69 8.53
C ARG A 240 0.81 9.78 8.35
N SER A 241 1.55 9.93 7.25
CA SER A 241 2.79 9.19 7.00
C SER A 241 3.87 9.49 8.04
N LEU A 242 4.07 10.77 8.37
CA LEU A 242 5.02 11.19 9.39
C LEU A 242 4.64 10.68 10.77
N LEU A 243 3.36 10.74 11.14
CA LEU A 243 2.85 10.25 12.42
C LEU A 243 3.08 8.74 12.56
N ARG A 244 2.74 7.94 11.55
CA ARG A 244 2.98 6.48 11.57
C ARG A 244 4.46 6.15 11.80
N ARG A 245 5.37 6.82 11.07
CA ARG A 245 6.81 6.62 11.21
C ARG A 245 7.33 7.04 12.59
N ARG A 246 6.79 8.13 13.16
CA ARG A 246 7.10 8.55 14.53
C ARG A 246 6.63 7.53 15.56
N ILE A 247 5.40 7.02 15.43
CA ILE A 247 4.87 5.97 16.31
C ILE A 247 5.78 4.74 16.25
N THR A 248 6.21 4.31 15.05
CA THR A 248 7.14 3.18 14.91
C THR A 248 8.49 3.46 15.59
N LEU A 249 9.09 4.64 15.35
CA LEU A 249 10.38 5.01 15.96
C LEU A 249 10.30 5.10 17.49
N TYR A 250 9.34 5.86 18.02
CA TYR A 250 9.20 6.03 19.46
C TYR A 250 8.73 4.75 20.14
N GLY A 251 7.91 3.94 19.48
CA GLY A 251 7.54 2.60 19.96
C GLY A 251 8.75 1.68 20.09
N GLN A 252 9.65 1.66 19.10
CA GLN A 252 10.90 0.91 19.18
C GLN A 252 11.82 1.40 20.30
N LEU A 253 11.97 2.72 20.45
CA LEU A 253 12.78 3.30 21.53
C LEU A 253 12.19 2.98 22.92
N ALA A 254 10.87 3.08 23.08
CA ALA A 254 10.18 2.76 24.33
C ALA A 254 10.31 1.26 24.66
N LEU A 255 10.17 0.38 23.68
CA LEU A 255 10.38 -1.07 23.86
C LEU A 255 11.82 -1.38 24.25
N LEU A 256 12.81 -0.74 23.61
CA LEU A 256 14.22 -0.92 23.92
C LEU A 256 14.54 -0.43 25.35
N ALA A 257 14.06 0.76 25.72
CA ALA A 257 14.23 1.30 27.06
C ALA A 257 13.56 0.42 28.12
N GLY A 258 12.31 0.00 27.88
CA GLY A 258 11.58 -0.90 28.76
C GLY A 258 12.30 -2.24 28.95
N PHE A 259 12.88 -2.79 27.88
CA PHE A 259 13.69 -4.01 27.96
C PHE A 259 14.91 -3.84 28.87
N PHE A 260 15.71 -2.78 28.69
CA PHE A 260 16.88 -2.53 29.53
C PHE A 260 16.55 -2.19 30.98
N VAL A 261 15.47 -1.44 31.22
CA VAL A 261 14.94 -1.21 32.58
C VAL A 261 14.55 -2.54 33.22
N THR A 262 13.89 -3.44 32.46
CA THR A 262 13.51 -4.76 32.96
C THR A 262 14.74 -5.60 33.33
N ILE A 263 15.79 -5.60 32.51
CA ILE A 263 17.06 -6.26 32.86
C ILE A 263 17.68 -5.66 34.12
N GLY A 264 17.78 -4.33 34.19
CA GLY A 264 18.44 -3.63 35.30
C GLY A 264 17.71 -3.77 36.65
N LEU A 265 16.42 -4.10 36.62
CA LEU A 265 15.63 -4.36 37.83
C LEU A 265 15.66 -5.83 38.28
N ARG A 266 16.22 -6.77 37.49
CA ARG A 266 16.33 -8.17 37.91
C ARG A 266 17.53 -8.35 38.85
N ALA A 267 17.31 -9.11 39.93
CA ALA A 267 18.36 -9.49 40.88
C ALA A 267 19.44 -10.37 40.22
N ASP A 268 19.06 -11.16 39.22
CA ASP A 268 19.96 -11.98 38.41
C ASP A 268 19.75 -11.69 36.90
N PRO A 269 20.61 -10.88 36.28
CA PRO A 269 20.51 -10.52 34.86
C PRO A 269 21.18 -11.53 33.91
N ASP A 270 21.97 -12.47 34.44
CA ASP A 270 22.79 -13.40 33.65
C ASP A 270 22.03 -14.14 32.53
N PRO A 271 20.79 -14.66 32.74
CA PRO A 271 20.06 -15.34 31.67
C PRO A 271 19.61 -14.41 30.54
N LEU A 272 19.60 -13.10 30.75
CA LEU A 272 19.18 -12.10 29.77
C LEU A 272 20.34 -11.44 29.03
N ILE A 273 21.58 -11.64 29.48
CA ILE A 273 22.78 -11.08 28.83
C ILE A 273 22.82 -11.43 27.33
N PRO A 274 22.56 -12.68 26.89
CA PRO A 274 22.60 -12.99 25.46
C PRO A 274 21.52 -12.25 24.64
N ALA A 275 20.31 -12.03 25.19
CA ALA A 275 19.31 -11.17 24.54
C ALA A 275 19.80 -9.74 24.46
N ALA A 276 20.34 -9.23 25.56
CA ALA A 276 20.85 -7.87 25.62
C ALA A 276 21.88 -7.67 24.51
N VAL A 277 22.78 -8.64 24.29
CA VAL A 277 23.75 -8.61 23.20
C VAL A 277 23.08 -8.63 21.83
N VAL A 278 22.17 -9.57 21.55
CA VAL A 278 21.48 -9.64 20.23
C VAL A 278 20.65 -8.38 19.97
N LEU A 279 19.95 -7.88 20.98
CA LEU A 279 19.17 -6.66 20.90
C LEU A 279 20.08 -5.44 20.72
N MET A 280 21.24 -5.38 21.38
CA MET A 280 22.26 -4.35 21.14
C MET A 280 22.82 -4.40 19.72
N LEU A 281 22.80 -5.55 19.04
CA LEU A 281 23.22 -5.66 17.63
C LEU A 281 22.10 -5.24 16.65
N VAL A 282 20.86 -5.67 16.89
CA VAL A 282 19.74 -5.48 15.96
C VAL A 282 19.01 -4.16 16.17
N ALA A 283 18.82 -3.74 17.43
CA ALA A 283 18.05 -2.55 17.77
C ALA A 283 18.64 -1.28 17.16
N PRO A 284 19.97 -1.02 17.20
CA PRO A 284 20.53 0.18 16.56
C PRO A 284 20.24 0.24 15.07
N PHE A 285 20.30 -0.90 14.37
CA PHE A 285 19.98 -0.93 12.94
C PHE A 285 18.50 -0.63 12.68
N THR A 286 17.57 -1.24 13.43
CA THR A 286 16.14 -0.99 13.25
C THR A 286 15.73 0.44 13.64
N VAL A 287 16.28 0.96 14.74
CA VAL A 287 16.09 2.36 15.17
C VAL A 287 16.67 3.32 14.14
N LEU A 288 17.85 3.02 13.59
CA LEU A 288 18.47 3.81 12.52
C LEU A 288 17.57 3.84 11.28
N VAL A 289 17.10 2.68 10.80
CA VAL A 289 16.19 2.62 9.64
C VAL A 289 14.91 3.41 9.89
N SER A 290 14.30 3.29 11.08
CA SER A 290 13.12 4.07 11.47
C SER A 290 13.42 5.57 11.52
N ALA A 291 14.55 5.97 12.10
CA ALA A 291 14.98 7.37 12.19
C ALA A 291 15.24 7.97 10.80
N LEU A 292 15.92 7.22 9.92
CA LEU A 292 16.13 7.58 8.52
C LEU A 292 14.79 7.71 7.78
N SER A 293 13.82 6.83 8.04
CA SER A 293 12.47 6.94 7.46
C SER A 293 11.75 8.23 7.88
N VAL A 294 11.89 8.65 9.15
CA VAL A 294 11.34 9.92 9.66
C VAL A 294 12.09 11.10 9.03
N GLY A 295 13.42 11.00 8.91
CA GLY A 295 14.26 11.97 8.21
C GLY A 295 13.83 12.16 6.76
N GLY A 296 13.59 11.08 6.02
CA GLY A 296 13.08 11.08 4.65
C GLY A 296 11.72 11.76 4.54
N ALA A 297 10.79 11.47 5.45
CA ALA A 297 9.47 12.12 5.49
C ALA A 297 9.56 13.63 5.80
N ARG A 298 10.48 14.03 6.69
CA ARG A 298 10.75 15.45 6.97
C ARG A 298 11.36 16.17 5.75
N ARG A 299 12.30 15.54 5.05
CA ARG A 299 12.90 16.08 3.81
C ARG A 299 11.85 16.26 2.72
N LEU A 300 11.00 15.26 2.52
CA LEU A 300 9.84 15.36 1.63
C LEU A 300 8.96 16.56 2.00
N GLY A 301 8.67 16.73 3.29
CA GLY A 301 7.90 17.88 3.78
C GLY A 301 8.56 19.23 3.49
N ARG A 302 9.89 19.33 3.47
CA ARG A 302 10.60 20.55 3.04
C ARG A 302 10.40 20.80 1.56
N THR A 303 10.58 19.78 0.71
CA THR A 303 10.35 19.91 -0.73
C THR A 303 8.93 20.39 -1.04
N LEU A 304 7.92 19.83 -0.37
CA LEU A 304 6.51 20.22 -0.53
C LEU A 304 6.21 21.63 -0.03
N ARG A 305 7.00 22.18 0.90
CA ARG A 305 6.88 23.58 1.37
C ARG A 305 7.65 24.57 0.50
N THR A 306 8.54 24.09 -0.37
CA THR A 306 9.37 24.96 -1.20
C THR A 306 8.80 25.06 -2.60
N TYR A 307 8.36 23.94 -3.18
CA TYR A 307 7.89 23.89 -4.56
C TYR A 307 6.35 23.77 -4.62
N PRO A 308 5.69 24.49 -5.55
CA PRO A 308 4.29 24.23 -5.89
C PRO A 308 4.17 22.90 -6.65
N TRP A 309 2.95 22.36 -6.71
CA TRP A 309 2.65 21.26 -7.61
C TRP A 309 2.63 21.76 -9.07
N GLN A 310 3.27 21.01 -9.95
CA GLN A 310 3.25 21.20 -11.39
C GLN A 310 2.72 19.92 -12.04
N GLU A 311 1.69 20.04 -12.88
CA GLU A 311 1.21 18.91 -13.66
C GLU A 311 2.22 18.60 -14.77
N MET A 312 2.64 17.34 -14.85
CA MET A 312 3.59 16.84 -15.83
C MET A 312 3.09 15.55 -16.42
N TYR A 313 3.28 15.40 -17.73
CA TYR A 313 3.07 14.12 -18.38
C TYR A 313 4.19 13.14 -18.01
N GLY A 314 3.85 11.89 -17.79
CA GLY A 314 4.85 10.87 -17.54
C GLY A 314 4.31 9.47 -17.67
N GLU A 315 5.23 8.53 -17.80
CA GLU A 315 4.92 7.11 -17.88
C GLU A 315 5.85 6.35 -16.94
N PRO A 316 5.34 5.37 -16.20
CA PRO A 316 6.19 4.43 -15.49
C PRO A 316 6.89 3.51 -16.50
N GLU A 317 8.22 3.53 -16.48
CA GLU A 317 9.10 2.68 -17.29
C GLU A 317 9.52 1.47 -16.44
N ALA A 318 9.05 0.28 -16.83
CA ALA A 318 9.52 -0.97 -16.25
C ALA A 318 10.97 -1.20 -16.68
N THR A 319 11.90 -1.28 -15.75
CA THR A 319 13.35 -1.28 -16.04
C THR A 319 13.86 -2.62 -16.61
N GLY A 320 12.99 -3.51 -17.10
CA GLY A 320 13.31 -4.80 -17.74
C GLY A 320 13.91 -5.86 -16.80
N THR A 321 14.62 -5.46 -15.76
CA THR A 321 15.15 -6.35 -14.72
C THR A 321 14.13 -6.42 -13.58
N GLY A 322 13.56 -7.60 -13.32
CA GLY A 322 12.50 -7.78 -12.30
C GLY A 322 12.89 -7.37 -10.85
N ARG A 323 14.15 -6.99 -10.62
CA ARG A 323 14.66 -6.42 -9.36
C ARG A 323 14.80 -4.90 -9.39
N ASP A 324 14.86 -4.24 -10.55
CA ASP A 324 14.97 -2.79 -10.61
C ASP A 324 13.62 -2.11 -10.43
N GLY A 325 13.59 -1.18 -9.48
CA GLY A 325 12.40 -0.43 -9.14
C GLY A 325 11.93 0.39 -10.34
N GLU A 326 10.63 0.60 -10.42
CA GLU A 326 10.00 1.39 -11.48
C GLU A 326 10.65 2.78 -11.57
N ILE A 327 11.00 3.19 -12.79
CA ILE A 327 11.52 4.52 -13.09
C ILE A 327 10.35 5.32 -13.64
N LEU A 328 10.12 6.52 -13.12
CA LEU A 328 9.15 7.44 -13.69
C LEU A 328 9.82 8.32 -14.74
N ALA A 329 9.38 8.23 -15.99
CA ALA A 329 9.83 9.10 -17.07
C ALA A 329 8.88 10.30 -17.20
N LEU A 330 9.27 11.45 -16.64
CA LEU A 330 8.52 12.71 -16.80
C LEU A 330 8.93 13.44 -18.09
N LYS A 331 7.96 14.04 -18.77
CA LYS A 331 8.11 14.78 -20.03
C LYS A 331 7.77 16.27 -19.81
N PRO A 332 8.68 17.08 -19.25
CA PRO A 332 8.41 18.48 -18.89
C PRO A 332 8.26 19.41 -20.10
N ALA A 333 8.87 19.06 -21.23
CA ALA A 333 8.81 19.80 -22.48
C ALA A 333 8.94 18.84 -23.67
N ARG A 334 8.51 19.26 -24.86
CA ARG A 334 8.59 18.45 -26.08
C ARG A 334 10.04 18.00 -26.32
N GLY A 335 10.27 16.69 -26.36
CA GLY A 335 11.59 16.09 -26.59
C GLY A 335 12.50 15.96 -25.35
N GLN A 336 12.07 16.44 -24.17
CA GLN A 336 12.81 16.26 -22.92
C GLN A 336 12.18 15.14 -22.09
N VAL A 337 13.00 14.16 -21.67
CA VAL A 337 12.59 13.09 -20.76
C VAL A 337 13.48 13.11 -19.52
N VAL A 338 12.87 13.20 -18.34
CA VAL A 338 13.55 13.17 -17.04
C VAL A 338 13.15 11.90 -16.32
N ARG A 339 14.12 11.00 -16.17
CA ARG A 339 13.94 9.74 -15.45
C ARG A 339 14.16 9.94 -13.96
N LEU A 340 13.18 9.58 -13.16
CA LEU A 340 13.14 9.73 -11.71
C LEU A 340 12.95 8.37 -11.03
N ARG A 341 13.63 8.15 -9.91
CA ARG A 341 13.47 6.96 -9.05
C ARG A 341 12.94 7.36 -7.69
N SER A 342 12.03 6.56 -7.13
CA SER A 342 11.55 6.74 -5.75
C SER A 342 12.65 6.49 -4.72
N VAL A 343 12.67 7.26 -3.62
CA VAL A 343 13.59 7.09 -2.49
C VAL A 343 12.88 7.26 -1.13
N PRO A 344 13.36 6.64 -0.03
CA PRO A 344 14.49 5.71 0.03
C PRO A 344 14.15 4.30 -0.48
N THR A 345 12.88 3.90 -0.36
CA THR A 345 12.39 2.59 -0.80
C THR A 345 11.90 2.66 -2.24
N ARG A 346 12.23 1.63 -3.02
CA ARG A 346 11.69 1.41 -4.38
C ARG A 346 10.18 1.23 -4.27
N ARG A 347 9.43 2.17 -4.83
CA ARG A 347 7.98 2.20 -4.79
C ARG A 347 7.45 2.21 -6.21
N ARG A 348 6.37 1.47 -6.44
CA ARG A 348 5.67 1.49 -7.71
C ARG A 348 4.87 2.79 -7.86
N PHE A 349 4.98 3.41 -9.02
CA PHE A 349 4.16 4.55 -9.41
C PHE A 349 2.80 4.04 -9.90
N ALA A 350 1.74 4.82 -9.67
CA ALA A 350 0.45 4.50 -10.26
C ALA A 350 0.56 4.64 -11.78
N VAL A 351 -0.04 3.74 -12.57
CA VAL A 351 -0.06 3.86 -14.04
C VAL A 351 -1.07 4.95 -14.42
N THR A 352 -0.57 6.15 -14.67
CA THR A 352 -1.35 7.33 -15.09
C THR A 352 -0.52 8.16 -16.06
N GLU A 353 -1.17 8.86 -16.99
CA GLU A 353 -0.48 9.72 -17.95
C GLU A 353 0.01 11.03 -17.35
N ARG A 354 -0.59 11.44 -16.21
CA ARG A 354 -0.35 12.75 -15.59
C ARG A 354 0.02 12.60 -14.13
N TYR A 355 1.10 13.27 -13.76
CA TYR A 355 1.62 13.29 -12.40
C TYR A 355 1.74 14.72 -11.92
N TRP A 356 1.59 14.91 -10.62
CA TRP A 356 1.97 16.16 -9.97
C TRP A 356 3.41 16.05 -9.50
N PHE A 357 4.24 17.02 -9.90
CA PHE A 357 5.64 17.11 -9.52
C PHE A 357 5.89 18.40 -8.73
N ALA A 358 6.55 18.29 -7.58
CA ALA A 358 6.99 19.42 -6.77
C ALA A 358 8.49 19.25 -6.49
N GLY A 359 9.34 20.00 -7.18
CA GLY A 359 10.79 19.89 -7.02
C GLY A 359 11.56 20.55 -8.16
N ASP A 360 12.81 20.12 -8.30
CA ASP A 360 13.71 20.56 -9.36
C ASP A 360 14.05 19.36 -10.26
N LEU A 361 13.70 19.42 -11.53
CA LEU A 361 13.94 18.35 -12.51
C LEU A 361 15.43 17.97 -12.65
N ARG A 362 16.36 18.83 -12.21
CA ARG A 362 17.80 18.55 -12.19
C ARG A 362 18.17 17.54 -11.12
N TYR A 363 17.57 17.66 -9.92
CA TYR A 363 17.98 16.94 -8.71
C TYR A 363 16.95 15.89 -8.25
N GLY A 364 15.67 16.18 -8.44
CA GLY A 364 14.55 15.39 -7.95
C GLY A 364 13.51 16.24 -7.24
N GLY A 365 12.61 15.60 -6.52
CA GLY A 365 11.47 16.29 -5.91
C GLY A 365 10.55 15.36 -5.16
N ALA A 366 9.28 15.73 -5.13
CA ALA A 366 8.16 14.90 -4.78
C ALA A 366 7.32 14.66 -6.04
N VAL A 367 6.80 13.44 -6.18
CA VAL A 367 5.79 13.09 -7.18
C VAL A 367 4.56 12.57 -6.47
N SER A 368 3.39 12.93 -6.97
CA SER A 368 2.11 12.34 -6.59
C SER A 368 1.29 12.03 -7.86
N GLY A 369 0.26 11.21 -7.71
CA GLY A 369 -0.79 11.14 -8.73
C GLY A 369 -1.53 12.48 -8.87
N PRO A 370 -2.47 12.58 -9.81
CA PRO A 370 -3.19 13.82 -10.09
C PRO A 370 -4.04 14.34 -8.92
N ASP A 371 -4.28 13.51 -7.90
CA ASP A 371 -5.04 13.90 -6.71
C ASP A 371 -4.16 14.55 -5.60
N GLY A 372 -2.84 14.65 -5.81
CA GLY A 372 -1.91 15.17 -4.80
C GLY A 372 -1.73 14.28 -3.55
N GLY A 373 -2.36 13.09 -3.53
CA GLY A 373 -2.26 12.11 -2.47
C GLY A 373 -0.89 11.43 -2.38
N ASP A 374 -0.43 11.16 -1.16
CA ASP A 374 0.77 10.36 -0.85
C ASP A 374 2.00 10.68 -1.69
N PRO A 375 2.53 11.90 -1.51
CA PRO A 375 3.73 12.32 -2.21
C PRO A 375 4.89 11.34 -1.94
N VAL A 376 5.56 10.94 -3.02
CA VAL A 376 6.73 10.07 -3.01
C VAL A 376 7.94 10.92 -3.34
N ARG A 377 8.97 10.87 -2.48
CA ARG A 377 10.23 11.53 -2.80
C ARG A 377 10.89 10.80 -3.96
N VAL A 378 11.33 11.55 -4.96
CA VAL A 378 12.01 11.03 -6.14
C VAL A 378 13.34 11.74 -6.36
N LEU A 379 14.32 11.01 -6.90
CA LEU A 379 15.62 11.54 -7.31
C LEU A 379 15.85 11.23 -8.79
N ARG A 380 16.60 12.08 -9.48
CA ARG A 380 16.94 11.82 -10.88
C ARG A 380 17.84 10.58 -11.03
N VAL A 381 17.49 9.70 -11.97
CA VAL A 381 18.27 8.50 -12.32
C VAL A 381 19.45 8.93 -13.17
N LYS A 382 20.62 9.06 -12.55
CA LYS A 382 21.88 9.60 -13.11
C LYS A 382 21.68 11.02 -13.70
N PRO A 383 22.30 12.07 -13.14
CA PRO A 383 22.35 13.33 -13.88
C PRO A 383 23.00 13.04 -15.24
N ALA A 384 22.39 13.50 -16.33
CA ALA A 384 23.04 13.43 -17.64
C ALA A 384 24.46 13.97 -17.43
N LYS A 385 25.50 13.20 -17.80
CA LYS A 385 26.90 13.66 -17.65
C LYS A 385 26.93 15.06 -18.22
N ALA A 386 27.13 16.06 -17.36
CA ALA A 386 27.17 17.45 -17.79
C ALA A 386 28.23 17.48 -18.89
N LYS A 387 27.85 17.89 -20.11
CA LYS A 387 28.83 18.00 -21.19
C LYS A 387 29.94 18.92 -20.68
N PRO A 388 31.17 18.43 -20.48
CA PRO A 388 32.24 19.27 -19.96
C PRO A 388 32.40 20.46 -20.92
N GLY A 389 32.24 21.68 -20.41
CA GLY A 389 32.33 22.92 -21.20
C GLY A 389 31.03 23.72 -21.34
N ARG A 390 29.84 23.11 -21.18
CA ARG A 390 28.58 23.88 -21.15
C ARG A 390 28.27 24.29 -19.71
N LYS A 391 28.92 25.36 -19.22
CA LYS A 391 28.46 26.07 -18.02
C LYS A 391 27.08 26.62 -18.35
N ARG A 392 26.06 25.85 -18.02
CA ARG A 392 24.68 26.34 -18.09
C ARG A 392 24.64 27.51 -17.10
N GLN A 393 24.36 28.72 -17.58
CA GLN A 393 24.04 29.88 -16.74
C GLN A 393 22.75 29.53 -16.01
N GLU A 394 22.89 28.80 -14.91
CA GLU A 394 21.79 28.51 -14.00
C GLU A 394 21.80 29.61 -12.94
N SER A 395 20.62 30.17 -12.65
CA SER A 395 20.50 31.24 -11.68
C SER A 395 20.90 30.70 -10.29
N PRO A 396 21.84 31.36 -9.57
CA PRO A 396 22.17 31.02 -8.18
C PRO A 396 20.94 30.89 -7.27
N GLU A 397 19.84 31.57 -7.63
CA GLU A 397 18.57 31.50 -6.93
C GLU A 397 17.92 30.11 -7.00
N GLN A 398 18.01 29.42 -8.14
CA GLN A 398 17.44 28.08 -8.30
C GLN A 398 18.20 27.05 -7.47
N ASP A 399 19.52 27.21 -7.35
CA ASP A 399 20.36 26.35 -6.53
C ASP A 399 20.11 26.58 -5.04
N ALA A 400 19.96 27.84 -4.63
CA ALA A 400 19.55 28.19 -3.28
C ALA A 400 18.16 27.62 -2.93
N LEU A 401 17.22 27.64 -3.89
CA LEU A 401 15.90 27.04 -3.73
C LEU A 401 15.96 25.51 -3.56
N ALA A 402 16.77 24.83 -4.39
CA ALA A 402 16.98 23.38 -4.31
C ALA A 402 17.67 22.97 -2.99
N GLU A 403 18.58 23.79 -2.49
CA GLU A 403 19.24 23.58 -1.20
C GLU A 403 18.27 23.77 -0.04
N ARG A 404 17.43 24.82 -0.06
CA ARG A 404 16.37 25.05 0.92
C ARG A 404 15.37 23.88 0.98
N ALA A 405 15.05 23.29 -0.18
CA ALA A 405 14.21 22.10 -0.28
C ALA A 405 14.92 20.79 0.16
N GLY A 406 16.24 20.83 0.41
CA GLY A 406 17.04 19.68 0.80
C GLY A 406 17.30 18.67 -0.34
N LEU A 407 17.24 19.13 -1.59
CA LEU A 407 17.57 18.33 -2.78
C LEU A 407 19.09 18.28 -3.02
N THR A 408 19.77 19.40 -2.76
CA THR A 408 21.22 19.56 -2.87
C THR A 408 21.86 19.87 -1.51
N LYS A 409 23.19 19.83 -1.47
CA LYS A 409 24.04 20.45 -0.44
C LYS A 409 25.26 21.02 -1.15
N ASN A 410 25.52 22.33 -1.02
CA ASN A 410 26.62 23.01 -1.72
C ASN A 410 26.57 22.78 -3.25
N GLY A 411 25.38 22.89 -3.86
CA GLY A 411 25.17 22.65 -5.30
C GLY A 411 25.31 21.20 -5.77
N ARG A 412 25.73 20.26 -4.91
CA ARG A 412 25.84 18.83 -5.25
C ARG A 412 24.55 18.09 -4.91
N PRO A 413 24.04 17.20 -5.78
CA PRO A 413 22.90 16.36 -5.44
C PRO A 413 23.22 15.52 -4.21
N ARG A 414 22.32 15.54 -3.22
CA ARG A 414 22.45 14.66 -2.05
C ARG A 414 22.14 13.22 -2.47
N ASN A 415 23.17 12.50 -2.91
CA ASN A 415 23.07 11.10 -3.34
C ASN A 415 22.91 10.09 -2.19
N TRP A 416 22.95 10.55 -0.93
CA TRP A 416 22.81 9.68 0.24
C TRP A 416 21.41 9.05 0.24
N ALA A 417 21.38 7.78 -0.15
CA ALA A 417 20.22 6.97 -0.44
C ALA A 417 19.54 6.40 0.82
N TYR A 418 19.90 6.86 2.01
CA TYR A 418 19.44 6.29 3.27
C TYR A 418 18.94 7.39 4.20
#